data_AF-A0A0U3QUY5-F1
#
_entry.id   AF-A0A0U3QUY5-F1
#
_cell.length_a   1.000
_cell.length_b   1.000
_cell.length_c   1.000
_cell.angle_alpha   90.00
_cell.angle_beta   90.00
_cell.angle_gamma   90.00
#
_symmetry.space_group_name_H-M   'P 1'
#
loop_
_entity.id
_entity.type
_entity.pdbx_description
1 polymer ?
#
loop_
_entity_poly.entity_id
_entity_poly.type
_entity_poly.pdbx_seq_one_letter_code
_entity_poly.pdbx_strand_id
1 'polypeptide(L)' 'MLAFQVVAGPARPTGEYRLSEVPGGTMVRFTLDLQPKGLMKLVGPVIARTMEAEVAQLAKLKTVLEAA' A
#
# COMPACT_ATOMS: atom_id res chain seq x y z
N MET A 1 -4.30 -13.41 -4.38
CA MET A 1 -3.80 -12.46 -3.38
C MET A 1 -2.28 -12.43 -3.49
N LEU A 2 -1.67 -11.25 -3.52
CA LEU A 2 -0.22 -11.07 -3.61
C LEU A 2 0.23 -10.26 -2.39
N ALA A 3 0.72 -10.94 -1.35
CA ALA A 3 1.20 -10.29 -0.12
C ALA A 3 2.72 -10.07 -0.18
N PHE A 4 3.19 -9.01 0.48
CA PHE A 4 4.61 -8.70 0.59
C PHE A 4 4.96 -8.11 1.97
N GLN A 5 6.24 -8.16 2.29
CA GLN A 5 6.81 -7.56 3.49
C GLN A 5 7.96 -6.65 3.09
N VAL A 6 7.96 -5.41 3.61
CA VAL A 6 9.07 -4.50 3.43
C VAL A 6 10.20 -4.91 4.39
N VAL A 7 11.35 -5.27 3.85
CA VAL A 7 12.50 -5.75 4.65
C VAL A 7 13.48 -4.64 5.06
N ALA A 8 13.36 -3.46 4.46
CA ALA A 8 14.26 -2.33 4.68
C ALA A 8 13.55 -1.09 5.24
N GLY A 9 14.31 -0.22 5.89
CA GLY A 9 13.79 1.01 6.50
C GLY A 9 13.30 0.82 7.95
N PRO A 10 12.90 1.91 8.61
CA PRO A 10 12.52 1.89 10.03
C PRO A 10 11.11 1.33 10.25
N ALA A 11 10.16 1.62 9.37
CA ALA A 11 8.75 1.26 9.55
C ALA A 11 8.43 -0.20 9.16
N ARG A 12 9.01 -0.71 8.07
CA ARG A 12 8.85 -2.09 7.59
C ARG A 12 7.39 -2.60 7.58
N PRO A 13 6.47 -1.90 6.89
CA PRO A 13 5.08 -2.34 6.79
C PRO A 13 4.94 -3.66 6.03
N THR A 14 3.79 -4.29 6.18
CA THR A 14 3.33 -5.34 5.27
C THR A 14 2.36 -4.73 4.27
N GLY A 15 2.16 -5.40 3.14
CA GLY A 15 1.12 -4.99 2.20
C GLY A 15 0.58 -6.15 1.39
N GLU A 16 -0.55 -5.89 0.74
CA GLU A 16 -1.19 -6.85 -0.15
C GLU A 16 -1.81 -6.18 -1.38
N TYR A 17 -1.76 -6.88 -2.50
CA TYR A 17 -2.64 -6.66 -3.65
C TYR A 17 -3.70 -7.76 -3.68
N ARG A 18 -4.96 -7.34 -3.62
CA ARG A 18 -6.11 -8.20 -3.85
C ARG A 18 -6.71 -7.88 -5.20
N LEU A 19 -6.71 -8.89 -6.07
CA LEU A 19 -7.27 -8.81 -7.41
C LEU A 19 -8.61 -9.56 -7.40
N SER A 20 -9.63 -8.95 -7.97
CA SER A 20 -10.94 -9.57 -8.18
C SER A 20 -11.46 -9.21 -9.55
N GLU A 21 -12.13 -10.15 -10.18
CA GLU A 21 -12.77 -9.93 -11.49
C GLU A 21 -13.94 -8.95 -11.35
N VAL A 22 -14.08 -8.08 -12.35
CA VAL A 22 -15.25 -7.22 -12.56
C VAL A 22 -15.58 -7.24 -14.06
N PRO A 23 -16.83 -6.97 -14.47
CA PRO A 23 -17.16 -6.91 -15.89
C PRO A 23 -16.22 -5.97 -16.65
N GLY A 24 -15.52 -6.50 -17.65
CA GLY A 24 -14.60 -5.72 -18.48
C GLY A 24 -13.26 -5.37 -17.83
N GLY A 25 -12.87 -6.00 -16.70
CA GLY A 25 -11.55 -5.75 -16.13
C GLY A 25 -11.24 -6.44 -14.81
N THR A 26 -10.24 -5.92 -14.12
CA THR A 26 -9.80 -6.40 -12.79
C THR A 26 -9.84 -5.25 -11.81
N MET A 27 -10.56 -5.42 -10.70
CA MET A 27 -10.45 -4.51 -9.57
C MET A 27 -9.21 -4.90 -8.76
N VAL A 28 -8.35 -3.91 -8.51
CA VAL A 28 -7.16 -4.05 -7.67
C VAL A 28 -7.36 -3.24 -6.39
N ARG A 29 -7.30 -3.92 -5.24
CA ARG A 29 -7.21 -3.27 -3.92
C ARG A 29 -5.79 -3.43 -3.40
N PHE A 30 -5.16 -2.31 -3.09
CA PHE A 30 -3.87 -2.25 -2.41
C PHE A 30 -4.07 -1.85 -0.95
N THR A 31 -3.40 -2.57 -0.06
CA THR A 31 -3.42 -2.29 1.38
C THR A 31 -1.98 -2.24 1.88
N LEU A 32 -1.70 -1.27 2.74
CA LEU A 32 -0.49 -1.22 3.57
C LEU A 32 -0.92 -1.29 5.04
N ASP A 33 -0.26 -2.16 5.80
CA ASP A 33 -0.44 -2.27 7.24
C ASP A 33 0.88 -1.99 7.96
N LEU A 34 0.79 -1.17 9.01
CA LEU A 34 1.90 -0.87 9.88
C LEU A 34 1.41 -0.83 11.32
N GLN A 35 2.00 -1.67 12.15
CA GLN A 35 1.76 -1.71 13.58
C GLN A 35 2.91 -0.99 14.30
N PRO A 36 2.80 0.34 14.59
CA PRO A 36 3.89 1.10 15.18
C PRO A 36 4.22 0.61 16.60
N LYS A 37 5.52 0.42 16.87
CA LYS A 37 6.04 -0.08 18.16
C LYS A 37 7.03 0.91 18.77
N GLY A 38 7.14 0.90 20.10
CA GLY A 38 8.08 1.73 20.84
C GLY A 38 7.93 3.22 20.52
N LEU A 39 9.07 3.89 20.27
CA LEU A 39 9.12 5.33 19.99
C LEU A 39 8.41 5.73 18.69
N MET A 40 8.15 4.80 17.75
CA MET A 40 7.40 5.14 16.52
C MET A 40 5.96 5.58 16.81
N LYS A 41 5.41 5.21 17.97
CA LYS A 41 4.07 5.66 18.38
C LYS A 41 3.98 7.18 18.51
N LEU A 42 5.09 7.87 18.78
CA LEU A 42 5.15 9.32 18.92
C LEU A 42 5.00 10.07 17.57
N VAL A 43 5.25 9.39 16.46
CA VAL A 43 5.19 9.97 15.10
C VAL A 43 4.04 9.40 14.28
N GLY A 44 3.00 8.88 14.95
CA GLY A 44 1.81 8.27 14.32
C GLY A 44 1.17 9.12 13.22
N PRO A 45 0.92 10.43 13.40
CA PRO A 45 0.34 11.27 12.34
C PRO A 45 1.23 11.38 11.09
N VAL A 46 2.55 11.44 11.27
CA VAL A 46 3.51 11.49 10.15
C VAL A 46 3.48 10.16 9.38
N ILE A 47 3.49 9.05 10.12
CA ILE A 47 3.35 7.70 9.56
C ILE A 47 2.08 7.57 8.72
N ALA A 48 0.93 7.98 9.26
CA ALA A 48 -0.35 7.90 8.56
C ALA A 48 -0.31 8.68 7.23
N ARG A 49 0.19 9.92 7.26
CA ARG A 49 0.33 10.75 6.06
C ARG A 49 1.26 10.12 5.02
N THR A 50 2.35 9.50 5.43
CA THR A 50 3.25 8.77 4.52
C THR A 50 2.54 7.55 3.92
N MET A 51 1.82 6.76 4.72
CA MET A 51 1.06 5.61 4.22
C MET A 51 -0.02 6.02 3.22
N GLU A 52 -0.73 7.12 3.47
CA GLU A 52 -1.71 7.68 2.53
C GLU A 52 -1.07 8.04 1.18
N ALA A 53 0.10 8.68 1.20
CA ALA A 53 0.84 9.04 -0.01
C ALA A 53 1.30 7.81 -0.81
N GLU A 54 1.74 6.74 -0.14
CA GLU A 54 2.11 5.47 -0.77
C GLU A 54 0.88 4.80 -1.41
N VAL A 55 -0.25 4.75 -0.70
CA VAL A 55 -1.50 4.19 -1.26
C VAL A 55 -2.01 5.03 -2.44
N ALA A 56 -1.86 6.35 -2.39
CA ALA A 56 -2.25 7.25 -3.47
C ALA A 56 -1.49 6.98 -4.79
N GLN A 57 -0.28 6.42 -4.74
CA GLN A 57 0.45 6.00 -5.96
C GLN A 57 -0.30 4.90 -6.74
N LEU A 58 -1.21 4.15 -6.12
CA LEU A 58 -2.06 3.19 -6.83
C LEU A 58 -2.90 3.86 -7.92
N ALA A 59 -3.28 5.12 -7.75
CA ALA A 59 -4.01 5.86 -8.78
C ALA A 59 -3.20 5.96 -10.08
N LYS A 60 -1.88 6.14 -9.97
CA LYS A 60 -0.97 6.16 -11.12
C LYS A 60 -0.78 4.77 -11.73
N LEU A 61 -0.86 3.71 -10.92
CA LEU A 61 -0.71 2.32 -11.39
C LEU A 61 -1.73 1.99 -12.49
N LYS A 62 -3.00 2.41 -12.32
CA LYS A 62 -4.04 2.17 -13.35
C LYS A 62 -3.63 2.74 -14.70
N THR A 63 -3.21 4.00 -14.74
CA THR A 63 -2.76 4.65 -15.98
C THR A 63 -1.58 3.94 -16.62
N VAL A 64 -0.61 3.47 -15.82
CA VAL A 64 0.55 2.73 -16.34
C VAL A 64 0.15 1.38 -16.93
N LEU A 65 -0.70 0.63 -16.24
CA LEU A 65 -1.13 -0.70 -16.68
C LEU A 65 -2.03 -0.66 -17.92
N GLU A 66 -2.89 0.36 -18.05
CA GLU A 66 -3.82 0.49 -19.17
C GLU A 66 -3.19 1.16 -20.41
N ALA A 67 -1.97 1.71 -20.27
CA ALA A 67 -1.22 2.28 -21.38
C ALA A 67 -0.29 1.27 -22.09
N ALA A 68 -0.14 0.05 -21.53
CA ALA A 68 0.73 -1.00 -22.03
C ALA A 68 0.02 -1.94 -23.02
#